data_AF-A0A1Y1V6I2-F1
#
_entry.id   AF-A0A1Y1V6I2-F1
#
_cell.length_a   1.000
_cell.length_b   1.000
_cell.length_c   1.000
_cell.angle_alpha   90.00
_cell.angle_beta   90.00
_cell.angle_gamma   90.00
#
_symmetry.space_group_name_H-M   'P 1'
#
loop_
_entity.id
_entity.type
_entity.pdbx_description
1 polymer ?
#
loop_
_entity_poly.entity_id
_entity_poly.type
_entity_poly.pdbx_seq_one_letter_code
_entity_poly.pdbx_strand_id
1 'polypeptide(L)'
;MLEIDYTKKMLKLSLNEFIDELCEKMKSILYSSNIKNFKTMDHMYKNIYDNTRLFLAFGNVDFYFELLAIEHLFAGLEKFDAILYENLYSSIKSTMAYLVFIIFVGIILISIAFIMIYSMIKSTNERLTELVNMIFIVPPSTINMIPQFKRFIETSSFEEE
;
A
#
# COMPACT_ATOMS: atom_id res chain seq x y z
N MET A 1 30.22 -14.72 29.15
CA MET A 1 30.17 -14.99 27.69
C MET A 1 28.94 -15.83 27.29
N LEU A 2 27.84 -15.78 28.06
CA LEU A 2 26.60 -16.55 27.85
C LEU A 2 25.44 -15.70 27.30
N GLU A 3 25.55 -14.37 27.37
CA GLU A 3 24.48 -13.43 26.95
C GLU A 3 24.31 -13.34 25.43
N ILE A 4 25.40 -13.49 24.66
CA ILE A 4 25.37 -13.31 23.21
C ILE A 4 24.58 -14.42 22.50
N ASP A 5 24.49 -15.61 23.09
CA ASP A 5 23.83 -16.77 22.48
C ASP A 5 22.32 -16.79 22.76
N TYR A 6 21.89 -16.28 23.92
CA TYR A 6 20.47 -16.16 24.28
C TYR A 6 19.74 -15.10 23.43
N THR A 7 20.36 -13.93 23.23
CA THR A 7 19.78 -12.85 22.41
C THR A 7 19.64 -13.27 20.94
N LYS A 8 20.58 -14.09 20.44
CA LYS A 8 20.58 -14.60 19.06
C LYS A 8 19.55 -15.71 18.83
N LYS A 9 19.24 -16.50 19.86
CA LYS A 9 18.12 -17.46 19.85
C LYS A 9 16.76 -16.77 19.93
N MET A 10 16.63 -15.71 20.74
CA MET A 10 15.37 -14.95 20.82
C MET A 10 14.99 -14.28 19.50
N LEU A 11 15.95 -13.76 18.74
CA LEU A 11 15.70 -13.18 17.40
C LEU A 11 15.25 -14.22 16.34
N LYS A 12 15.41 -15.52 16.61
CA LYS A 12 15.04 -16.61 15.69
C LYS A 12 13.68 -17.24 15.99
N LEU A 13 13.08 -16.96 17.13
CA LEU A 13 11.75 -17.46 17.47
C LEU A 13 10.70 -16.57 16.80
N SER A 14 9.70 -17.20 16.19
CA SER A 14 8.53 -16.48 15.69
C SER A 14 7.78 -15.86 16.88
N LEU A 15 7.17 -14.68 16.70
CA LEU A 15 6.53 -13.92 17.78
C LEU A 15 5.53 -14.78 18.60
N ASN A 16 4.86 -15.72 17.93
CA ASN A 16 3.94 -16.67 18.57
C ASN A 16 4.67 -17.65 19.51
N GLU A 17 5.82 -18.19 19.12
CA GLU A 17 6.60 -19.10 19.97
C GLU A 17 7.17 -18.36 21.20
N PHE A 18 7.51 -17.08 21.06
CA PHE A 18 7.93 -16.25 22.19
C PHE A 18 6.77 -16.00 23.16
N ILE A 19 5.58 -15.69 22.65
CA ILE A 19 4.37 -15.52 23.46
C ILE A 19 4.03 -16.83 24.17
N ASP A 20 4.14 -17.97 23.48
CA ASP A 20 3.86 -19.29 24.05
C ASP A 20 4.86 -19.67 25.14
N GLU A 21 6.16 -19.44 24.92
CA GLU A 21 7.20 -19.70 25.94
C GLU A 21 7.01 -18.81 27.17
N LEU A 22 6.62 -17.55 26.97
CA LEU A 22 6.34 -16.60 28.05
C LEU A 22 5.07 -17.00 28.82
N CYS A 23 4.02 -17.45 28.12
CA CYS A 23 2.82 -18.01 28.72
C CYS A 23 3.10 -19.28 29.53
N GLU A 24 3.94 -20.19 29.03
CA GLU A 24 4.34 -21.40 29.76
C GLU A 24 5.14 -21.07 31.02
N LYS A 25 6.07 -20.12 30.94
CA LYS A 25 6.85 -19.68 32.11
C LYS A 25 5.96 -19.00 33.16
N MET A 26 5.04 -18.13 32.75
CA MET A 26 4.06 -17.53 33.68
C MET A 26 3.16 -18.58 34.32
N LYS A 27 2.70 -19.58 33.56
CA LYS A 27 1.94 -20.71 34.11
C LYS A 27 2.78 -21.49 35.13
N SER A 28 4.05 -21.78 34.81
CA SER A 28 4.96 -22.49 35.71
C SER A 28 5.17 -21.73 37.03
N ILE A 29 5.40 -20.42 36.95
CA ILE A 29 5.50 -19.54 38.12
C ILE A 29 4.20 -19.60 38.93
N LEU A 30 3.04 -19.46 38.27
CA LEU A 30 1.73 -19.54 38.91
C LEU A 30 1.50 -20.89 39.62
N TYR A 31 1.89 -22.01 38.99
CA TYR A 31 1.77 -23.36 39.56
C TYR A 31 2.77 -23.62 40.70
N SER A 32 3.95 -23.03 40.64
CA SER A 32 4.98 -23.12 41.69
C SER A 32 4.70 -22.21 42.88
N SER A 33 3.95 -21.12 42.67
CA SER A 33 3.57 -20.21 43.74
C SER A 33 2.46 -20.81 44.61
N ASN A 34 2.66 -20.77 45.93
CA ASN A 34 1.76 -21.37 46.91
C ASN A 34 0.54 -20.46 47.21
N ILE A 35 -0.12 -19.96 46.15
CA ILE A 35 -1.25 -19.01 46.21
C ILE A 35 -2.62 -19.69 46.33
N LYS A 36 -2.66 -20.99 46.68
CA LYS A 36 -3.91 -21.74 46.89
C LYS A 36 -4.86 -21.03 47.86
N ASN A 37 -4.31 -20.31 48.85
CA ASN A 37 -5.05 -19.59 49.88
C ASN A 37 -5.52 -18.19 49.46
N PHE A 38 -5.07 -17.66 48.32
CA PHE A 38 -5.40 -16.31 47.83
C PHE A 38 -6.42 -16.30 46.68
N LYS A 39 -6.91 -17.47 46.25
CA LYS A 39 -7.97 -17.64 45.24
C LYS A 39 -9.38 -17.51 45.85
N THR A 40 -9.64 -16.47 46.64
CA THR A 40 -10.98 -16.16 47.14
C THR A 40 -11.55 -14.95 46.38
N MET A 41 -12.88 -14.93 46.15
CA MET A 41 -13.59 -13.82 45.47
C MET A 41 -13.23 -12.46 46.08
N ASP A 42 -13.05 -12.41 47.40
CA ASP A 42 -12.65 -11.21 48.14
C ASP A 42 -11.25 -10.69 47.80
N HIS A 43 -10.34 -11.52 47.29
CA HIS A 43 -8.98 -11.12 46.89
C HIS A 43 -8.87 -10.81 45.39
N MET A 44 -9.78 -11.33 44.56
CA MET A 44 -9.85 -10.98 43.14
C MET A 44 -10.50 -9.61 42.89
N TYR A 45 -11.42 -9.19 43.76
CA TYR A 45 -12.24 -7.99 43.52
C TYR A 45 -12.27 -6.98 44.68
N LYS A 46 -11.35 -7.06 45.66
CA LYS A 46 -11.32 -6.04 46.73
C LYS A 46 -10.91 -4.68 46.19
N ASN A 47 -11.74 -3.70 46.53
CA ASN A 47 -11.63 -2.28 46.23
C ASN A 47 -10.19 -1.77 46.40
N ILE A 48 -9.58 -1.32 45.30
CA ILE A 48 -8.20 -0.81 45.22
C ILE A 48 -8.17 0.62 45.77
N TYR A 49 -8.39 0.77 47.07
CA TYR A 49 -8.27 2.04 47.79
C TYR A 49 -7.38 1.88 49.02
N ASP A 50 -6.26 1.17 48.87
CA ASP A 50 -5.25 1.06 49.91
C ASP A 50 -3.86 1.31 49.33
N ASN A 51 -3.50 2.59 49.20
CA ASN A 51 -2.18 3.06 48.72
C ASN A 51 -1.00 2.52 49.55
N THR A 52 -1.26 2.02 50.76
CA THR A 52 -0.23 1.46 51.65
C THR A 52 0.31 0.12 51.18
N ARG A 53 -0.49 -0.68 50.44
CA ARG A 53 -0.05 -1.96 49.87
C ARG A 53 0.80 -1.80 48.61
N LEU A 54 0.57 -0.73 47.84
CA LEU A 54 1.39 -0.36 46.68
C LEU A 54 2.85 -0.10 47.11
N PHE A 55 3.03 0.62 48.23
CA PHE A 55 4.36 0.86 48.83
C PHE A 55 5.01 -0.39 49.44
N LEU A 56 4.23 -1.30 50.03
CA LEU A 56 4.76 -2.60 50.51
C LEU A 56 5.13 -3.55 49.36
N ALA A 57 4.45 -3.44 48.21
CA ALA A 57 4.78 -4.20 47.00
C ALA A 57 6.10 -3.73 46.37
N PHE A 58 6.45 -2.43 46.46
CA PHE A 58 7.77 -1.92 46.06
C PHE A 58 8.94 -2.44 46.91
N GLY A 59 8.68 -3.02 48.09
CA GLY A 59 9.69 -3.68 48.92
C GLY A 59 9.90 -5.16 48.59
N ASN A 60 9.09 -5.74 47.70
CA ASN A 60 9.18 -7.13 47.30
C ASN A 60 9.91 -7.27 45.95
N VAL A 61 11.02 -8.00 45.96
CA VAL A 61 11.87 -8.24 44.79
C VAL A 61 11.08 -8.90 43.64
N ASP A 62 10.12 -9.77 43.96
CA ASP A 62 9.31 -10.46 42.95
C ASP A 62 8.37 -9.50 42.22
N PHE A 63 7.75 -8.56 42.95
CA PHE A 63 6.86 -7.55 42.37
C PHE A 63 7.63 -6.51 41.55
N TYR A 64 8.84 -6.14 41.99
CA TYR A 64 9.73 -5.29 41.21
C TYR A 64 10.15 -5.94 39.88
N PHE A 65 10.44 -7.24 39.90
CA PHE A 65 10.71 -8.00 38.68
C PHE A 65 9.49 -8.07 37.75
N GLU A 66 8.29 -8.32 38.28
CA GLU A 66 7.05 -8.30 37.49
C GLU A 66 6.80 -6.92 36.85
N LEU A 67 7.01 -5.83 37.60
CA LEU A 67 6.87 -4.47 37.10
C LEU A 67 7.87 -4.17 35.98
N LEU A 68 9.15 -4.52 36.17
CA LEU A 68 10.18 -4.36 35.15
C LEU A 68 9.89 -5.20 33.89
N ALA A 69 9.35 -6.41 34.04
CA ALA A 69 8.95 -7.24 32.92
C ALA A 69 7.80 -6.59 32.12
N ILE A 70 6.82 -6.02 32.83
CA ILE A 70 5.71 -5.29 32.22
C ILE A 70 6.21 -4.03 31.49
N GLU A 71 7.10 -3.24 32.11
CA GLU A 71 7.72 -2.08 31.47
C GLU A 71 8.50 -2.45 30.20
N HIS A 72 9.24 -3.57 30.23
CA HIS A 72 9.92 -4.06 29.04
C HIS A 72 8.96 -4.53 27.94
N LEU A 73 7.84 -5.15 28.30
CA LEU A 73 6.79 -5.51 27.35
C LEU A 73 6.17 -4.26 26.70
N PHE A 74 5.87 -3.22 27.48
CA PHE A 74 5.38 -1.94 26.95
C PHE A 74 6.39 -1.26 26.02
N ALA A 75 7.67 -1.19 26.41
CA ALA A 75 8.71 -0.62 25.56
C ALA A 75 8.91 -1.43 24.26
N GLY A 76 8.75 -2.75 24.32
CA GLY A 76 8.76 -3.61 23.14
C GLY A 76 7.57 -3.33 22.21
N LEU A 77 6.37 -3.17 22.77
CA LEU A 77 5.15 -2.82 22.03
C LEU A 77 5.25 -1.45 21.37
N GLU A 78 5.76 -0.43 22.06
CA GLU A 78 5.97 0.90 21.49
C GLU A 78 6.94 0.86 20.30
N LYS A 79 8.05 0.12 20.43
CA LYS A 79 8.99 -0.06 19.30
C LYS A 79 8.36 -0.80 18.13
N PHE A 80 7.56 -1.81 18.41
CA PHE A 80 6.85 -2.56 17.39
C PHE A 80 5.85 -1.68 16.64
N ASP A 81 5.07 -0.87 17.36
CA ASP A 81 4.14 0.09 16.77
C ASP A 81 4.86 1.14 15.92
N ALA A 82 5.99 1.67 16.40
CA ALA A 82 6.81 2.59 15.63
C ALA A 82 7.32 1.97 14.31
N ILE A 83 7.78 0.71 14.33
CA ILE A 83 8.23 0.00 13.13
C ILE A 83 7.06 -0.23 12.16
N LEU A 84 5.90 -0.64 12.67
CA LEU A 84 4.70 -0.81 11.84
C LEU A 84 4.28 0.51 11.19
N TYR A 85 4.26 1.59 11.97
CA TYR A 85 3.92 2.91 11.49
C TYR A 85 4.91 3.40 10.42
N GLU A 86 6.21 3.24 10.64
CA GLU A 86 7.24 3.65 9.68
C GLU A 86 7.11 2.87 8.36
N ASN A 87 6.89 1.56 8.43
CA ASN A 87 6.70 0.72 7.25
C ASN A 87 5.44 1.11 6.46
N LEU A 88 4.31 1.30 7.17
CA LEU A 88 3.06 1.74 6.54
C LEU A 88 3.20 3.12 5.92
N TYR A 89 3.79 4.06 6.65
CA TYR A 89 3.99 5.43 6.19
C TYR A 89 4.91 5.47 4.96
N SER A 90 6.00 4.72 4.96
CA SER A 90 6.92 4.59 3.82
C SER A 90 6.21 4.00 2.60
N SER A 91 5.42 2.95 2.79
CA SER A 91 4.63 2.33 1.73
C SER A 91 3.60 3.28 1.12
N ILE A 92 2.85 4.01 1.96
CA ILE A 92 1.87 5.00 1.52
C ILE A 92 2.56 6.15 0.77
N LYS A 93 3.67 6.67 1.30
CA LYS A 93 4.44 7.75 0.68
C LYS A 93 4.98 7.34 -0.69
N SER A 94 5.53 6.13 -0.80
CA SER A 94 6.02 5.56 -2.06
C SER A 94 4.89 5.41 -3.08
N THR A 95 3.76 4.84 -2.67
CA THR A 95 2.57 4.67 -3.52
C THR A 95 2.04 6.00 -4.03
N MET A 96 1.96 7.02 -3.16
CA MET A 96 1.58 8.37 -3.56
C MET A 96 2.55 8.99 -4.56
N ALA A 97 3.86 8.80 -4.38
CA ALA A 97 4.86 9.29 -5.32
C ALA A 97 4.71 8.63 -6.70
N TYR A 98 4.45 7.31 -6.76
CA TYR A 98 4.16 6.61 -8.02
C TYR A 98 2.88 7.11 -8.69
N LEU A 99 1.81 7.35 -7.93
CA LEU A 99 0.57 7.90 -8.48
C LEU A 99 0.78 9.27 -9.13
N VAL A 100 1.50 10.16 -8.44
CA VAL A 100 1.85 11.48 -8.99
C VAL A 100 2.66 11.32 -10.28
N PHE A 101 3.65 10.44 -10.29
CA PHE A 101 4.46 10.17 -11.48
C PHE A 101 3.62 9.67 -12.66
N ILE A 102 2.71 8.72 -12.43
CA ILE A 102 1.81 8.19 -13.46
C ILE A 102 0.93 9.29 -14.04
N ILE A 103 0.42 10.21 -13.20
CA ILE A 103 -0.39 11.35 -13.67
C ILE A 103 0.43 12.24 -14.60
N PHE A 104 1.68 12.59 -14.24
CA PHE A 104 2.55 13.39 -15.09
C PHE A 104 2.83 12.72 -16.43
N VAL A 105 3.15 11.43 -16.41
CA VAL A 105 3.37 10.63 -17.64
C VAL A 105 2.11 10.61 -18.50
N GLY A 106 0.93 10.44 -17.88
CA GLY A 106 -0.36 10.49 -18.55
C GLY A 106 -0.62 11.82 -19.26
N ILE A 107 -0.33 12.95 -18.61
CA ILE A 107 -0.48 14.29 -19.21
C ILE A 107 0.42 14.44 -20.44
N ILE A 108 1.66 13.97 -20.37
CA ILE A 108 2.61 14.02 -21.49
C ILE A 108 2.08 13.19 -22.66
N LEU A 109 1.64 11.96 -22.40
CA LEU A 109 1.05 11.06 -23.42
C LEU A 109 -0.16 11.68 -24.11
N ILE A 110 -1.08 12.27 -23.34
CA ILE A 110 -2.27 12.95 -23.89
C ILE A 110 -1.86 14.15 -24.76
N SER A 111 -0.86 14.91 -24.33
CA SER A 111 -0.35 16.06 -25.09
C SER A 111 0.24 15.64 -26.44
N ILE A 112 1.03 14.56 -26.45
CA ILE A 112 1.60 13.99 -27.69
C ILE A 112 0.48 13.51 -28.62
N ALA A 113 -0.49 12.76 -28.09
CA ALA A 113 -1.63 12.27 -28.86
C ALA A 113 -2.41 13.42 -29.50
N PHE A 114 -2.64 14.51 -28.75
CA PHE A 114 -3.31 15.69 -29.26
C PHE A 114 -2.55 16.34 -30.43
N ILE A 115 -1.23 16.49 -30.31
CA ILE A 115 -0.38 17.04 -31.38
C ILE A 115 -0.44 16.17 -32.64
N MET A 116 -0.36 14.84 -32.47
CA MET A 116 -0.44 13.91 -33.60
C MET A 116 -1.80 13.97 -34.30
N ILE A 117 -2.89 13.97 -33.54
CA ILE A 117 -4.26 14.08 -34.08
C ILE A 117 -4.42 15.40 -34.83
N TYR A 118 -3.95 16.52 -34.25
CA TYR A 118 -4.02 17.83 -34.92
C TYR A 118 -3.27 17.83 -36.25
N SER A 119 -2.05 17.28 -36.28
CA SER A 119 -1.26 17.15 -37.51
C SER A 119 -1.95 16.28 -38.55
N MET A 120 -2.59 15.18 -38.11
CA MET A 120 -3.32 14.28 -38.99
C MET A 120 -4.56 14.95 -39.58
N ILE A 121 -5.35 15.67 -38.77
CA ILE A 121 -6.52 16.42 -39.25
C ILE A 121 -6.10 17.46 -40.27
N LYS A 122 -5.03 18.20 -40.01
CA LYS A 122 -4.51 19.21 -40.95
C LYS A 122 -4.12 18.57 -42.29
N SER A 123 -3.33 17.49 -42.26
CA SER A 123 -2.93 16.79 -43.49
C SER A 123 -4.13 16.21 -44.25
N THR A 124 -5.12 15.65 -43.55
CA THR A 124 -6.32 15.10 -44.18
C THR A 124 -7.15 16.21 -44.83
N ASN A 125 -7.26 17.37 -44.18
CA ASN A 125 -8.00 18.51 -44.72
C ASN A 125 -7.32 19.11 -45.97
N GLU A 126 -5.98 19.18 -45.97
CA GLU A 126 -5.20 19.59 -47.14
C GLU A 126 -5.45 18.62 -48.32
N ARG A 127 -5.37 17.31 -48.08
CA ARG A 127 -5.66 16.28 -49.11
C ARG A 127 -7.10 16.37 -49.63
N LEU A 128 -8.08 16.58 -48.75
CA LEU A 128 -9.47 16.77 -49.15
C LEU A 128 -9.64 18.02 -50.03
N THR A 129 -8.97 19.11 -49.67
CA THR A 129 -9.02 20.36 -50.44
C THR A 129 -8.38 20.18 -51.82
N GLU A 130 -7.25 19.50 -51.92
CA GLU A 130 -6.61 19.16 -53.19
C GLU A 130 -7.52 18.30 -54.07
N LEU A 131 -8.19 17.31 -53.48
CA LEU A 131 -9.11 16.42 -54.18
C LEU A 131 -10.32 17.18 -54.73
N VAL A 132 -10.92 18.06 -53.91
CA VAL A 132 -12.00 18.95 -54.33
C VAL A 132 -11.55 19.85 -55.48
N ASN A 133 -10.37 20.48 -55.37
CA ASN A 133 -9.84 21.33 -56.43
C ASN A 133 -9.61 20.56 -57.74
N MET A 134 -9.14 19.31 -57.67
CA MET A 134 -8.96 18.46 -58.84
C MET A 134 -10.30 18.18 -59.54
N ILE A 135 -11.35 17.84 -58.79
CA ILE A 135 -12.70 17.60 -59.34
C ILE A 135 -13.21 18.82 -60.10
N PHE A 136 -13.00 20.04 -59.58
CA PHE A 136 -13.47 21.27 -60.22
C PHE A 136 -12.65 21.70 -61.45
N ILE A 137 -11.39 21.25 -61.58
CA ILE A 137 -10.52 21.58 -62.72
C ILE A 137 -10.76 20.62 -63.90
N VAL A 138 -11.14 19.36 -63.66
CA VAL A 138 -11.33 18.37 -64.71
C VAL A 138 -12.63 18.65 -65.49
N PRO A 139 -12.58 18.80 -66.83
CA PRO A 139 -13.78 19.00 -67.64
C PRO A 139 -14.78 17.84 -67.48
N PRO A 140 -16.10 18.10 -67.46
CA PRO A 140 -17.12 17.05 -67.35
C PRO A 140 -17.04 15.99 -68.45
N SER A 141 -16.50 16.36 -69.62
CA SER A 141 -16.24 15.43 -70.73
C SER A 141 -15.16 14.41 -70.39
N THR A 142 -14.13 14.80 -69.63
CA THR A 142 -13.05 13.91 -69.17
C THR A 142 -13.51 13.02 -68.02
N ILE A 143 -14.35 13.54 -67.11
CA ILE A 143 -14.94 12.74 -66.02
C ILE A 143 -15.80 11.60 -66.57
N ASN A 144 -16.60 11.86 -67.60
CA ASN A 144 -17.42 10.82 -68.25
C ASN A 144 -16.61 9.84 -69.11
N MET A 145 -15.34 10.13 -69.41
CA MET A 145 -14.47 9.26 -70.22
C MET A 145 -13.75 8.20 -69.38
N ILE A 146 -13.60 8.41 -68.07
CA ILE A 146 -12.96 7.47 -67.13
C ILE A 146 -14.00 7.05 -66.07
N PRO A 147 -14.64 5.87 -66.22
CA PRO A 147 -15.74 5.43 -65.36
C PRO A 147 -15.42 5.40 -63.87
N GLN A 148 -14.17 5.04 -63.50
CA GLN A 148 -13.69 5.00 -62.13
C GLN A 148 -13.67 6.39 -61.47
N PHE A 149 -13.33 7.44 -62.22
CA PHE A 149 -13.31 8.82 -61.72
C PHE A 149 -14.74 9.36 -61.51
N LYS A 150 -15.66 9.05 -62.43
CA LYS A 150 -17.07 9.39 -62.30
C LYS A 150 -17.69 8.74 -61.07
N ARG A 151 -17.45 7.43 -60.87
CA ARG A 151 -17.91 6.70 -59.68
C ARG A 151 -17.32 7.29 -58.41
N PHE A 152 -16.02 7.56 -58.39
CA PHE A 152 -15.38 8.15 -57.22
C PHE A 152 -15.98 9.51 -56.83
N ILE A 153 -16.31 10.37 -57.80
CA ILE A 153 -16.96 11.66 -57.54
C ILE A 153 -18.40 11.46 -57.03
N GLU A 154 -19.15 10.51 -57.58
CA GLU A 154 -20.56 10.29 -57.23
C GLU A 154 -20.75 9.49 -55.93
N THR A 155 -19.83 8.57 -55.60
CA THR A 155 -19.98 7.61 -54.48
C THR A 155 -18.84 7.63 -53.46
N SER A 156 -17.77 8.42 -53.68
CA SER A 156 -16.56 8.44 -52.84
C SER A 156 -15.84 7.09 -52.70
N SER A 157 -16.06 6.16 -53.64
CA SER A 157 -15.47 4.81 -53.65
C SER A 157 -14.76 4.51 -54.98
N PHE A 158 -13.65 3.78 -54.90
CA PHE A 158 -12.86 3.31 -56.05
C PHE A 158 -13.06 1.82 -56.39
N GLU A 159 -13.80 1.07 -55.59
CA GLU A 159 -13.90 -0.39 -55.77
C GLU A 159 -14.85 -0.78 -56.91
N GLU A 160 -14.37 -1.67 -57.78
CA GLU A 160 -15.18 -2.44 -58.72
C GLU A 160 -15.80 -3.62 -57.95
N GLU A 161 -17.14 -3.66 -57.85
CA GLU A 161 -17.82 -4.95 -57.69
C GLU A 161 -17.59 -5.83 -58.92
#